data_AF-A0A2D8QHG8-F1
#
_entry.id   AF-A0A2D8QHG8-F1
#
_cell.length_a   1.000
_cell.length_b   1.000
_cell.length_c   1.000
_cell.angle_alpha   90.00
_cell.angle_beta   90.00
_cell.angle_gamma   90.00
#
_symmetry.space_group_name_H-M   'P 1'
#
loop_
_entity.id
_entity.type
_entity.pdbx_description
1 polymer ?
#
loop_
_entity_poly.entity_id
_entity_poly.type
_entity_poly.pdbx_seq_one_letter_code
_entity_poly.pdbx_strand_id
1 'polypeptide(L)'
;MTEDTQPAAPADRPLEGRIALITGASRGLGAAVAERYAMAGAHVILLARTVGGLEETDDRVKAVGGTATLVPHDLADLDKLDSLGQQIYERFGRLDILVGNAGLLGNISPMSQQKPRDWDRVMTVNVSANQRLIRNCEPLLKLSTAGRAIFVPSRAARRIRGYWGAYATSKAALEAMVKTWAMEIENSRIRANLVDPGALRTRMRATAYPGEEKDLQTPPEAIAELFVDLALPGLTANGEIFVAQTAPQAPAHGPDHHDHDHHRHDHGPGCGCH
;
A
#
# COMPACT_ATOMS: atom_id res chain seq x y z
N MET A 1 -47.05 -23.39 -3.29
CA MET A 1 -45.70 -23.65 -2.75
C MET A 1 -44.74 -23.01 -3.73
N THR A 2 -44.46 -21.73 -3.53
CA THR A 2 -43.50 -20.97 -4.34
C THR A 2 -42.12 -21.33 -3.82
N GLU A 3 -41.35 -22.08 -4.60
CA GLU A 3 -39.92 -22.25 -4.36
C GLU A 3 -39.26 -20.87 -4.44
N ASP A 4 -38.76 -20.42 -3.30
CA ASP A 4 -37.86 -19.28 -3.19
C ASP A 4 -36.57 -19.65 -3.94
N THR A 5 -36.41 -19.15 -5.16
CA THR A 5 -35.15 -19.23 -5.88
C THR A 5 -34.16 -18.32 -5.18
N GLN A 6 -33.40 -18.90 -4.26
CA GLN A 6 -32.26 -18.25 -3.61
C GLN A 6 -31.24 -17.85 -4.69
N PRO A 7 -30.75 -16.59 -4.73
CA PRO A 7 -29.80 -16.16 -5.74
C PRO A 7 -28.52 -17.00 -5.63
N ALA A 8 -28.14 -17.63 -6.74
CA ALA A 8 -26.91 -18.42 -6.83
C ALA A 8 -25.69 -17.54 -6.48
N ALA A 9 -24.85 -18.03 -5.57
CA ALA A 9 -23.58 -17.39 -5.20
C ALA A 9 -22.67 -17.25 -6.44
N PRO A 10 -21.87 -16.17 -6.56
CA PRO A 10 -20.96 -16.00 -7.68
C PRO A 10 -19.93 -17.14 -7.72
N ALA A 11 -19.81 -17.78 -8.89
CA ALA A 11 -19.34 -19.15 -9.06
C ALA A 11 -17.80 -19.35 -9.10
N ASP A 12 -16.99 -18.43 -8.58
CA ASP A 12 -15.59 -18.75 -8.33
C ASP A 12 -15.06 -17.99 -7.09
N ARG A 13 -14.70 -18.74 -6.05
CA ARG A 13 -14.15 -18.24 -4.77
C ARG A 13 -12.68 -18.67 -4.67
N PRO A 14 -11.78 -18.08 -5.47
CA PRO A 14 -10.43 -18.60 -5.66
C PRO A 14 -9.53 -18.45 -4.42
N LEU A 15 -9.98 -17.70 -3.41
CA LEU A 15 -9.30 -17.53 -2.13
C LEU A 15 -10.04 -18.23 -0.98
N GLU A 16 -10.94 -19.16 -1.27
CA GLU A 16 -11.69 -19.90 -0.25
C GLU A 16 -10.76 -20.55 0.79
N GLY A 17 -11.05 -20.32 2.07
CA GLY A 17 -10.29 -20.89 3.20
C GLY A 17 -8.90 -20.27 3.43
N ARG A 18 -8.56 -19.20 2.70
CA ARG A 18 -7.31 -18.42 2.88
C ARG A 18 -7.51 -17.37 3.97
N ILE A 19 -6.48 -17.13 4.78
CA ILE A 19 -6.46 -16.07 5.79
C ILE A 19 -5.57 -14.93 5.33
N ALA A 20 -6.11 -13.71 5.22
CA ALA A 20 -5.44 -12.54 4.68
C ALA A 20 -5.33 -11.40 5.70
N LEU A 21 -4.11 -11.02 6.08
CA LEU A 21 -3.85 -9.82 6.89
C LEU A 21 -3.67 -8.61 5.99
N ILE A 22 -4.46 -7.56 6.20
CA ILE A 22 -4.43 -6.33 5.40
C ILE A 22 -4.19 -5.13 6.31
N THR A 23 -3.09 -4.42 6.06
CA THR A 23 -2.76 -3.19 6.79
C THR A 23 -3.32 -1.95 6.12
N GLY A 24 -3.73 -0.96 6.91
CA GLY A 24 -4.41 0.23 6.38
C GLY A 24 -5.81 -0.10 5.83
N ALA A 25 -6.48 -1.09 6.41
CA ALA A 25 -7.74 -1.65 5.92
C ALA A 25 -8.98 -0.77 6.18
N SER A 26 -8.85 0.37 6.85
CA SER A 26 -10.00 1.20 7.25
C SER A 26 -10.55 2.11 6.16
N ARG A 27 -9.89 2.22 4.98
CA ARG A 27 -10.32 3.07 3.85
C ARG A 27 -9.45 2.88 2.61
N GLY A 28 -9.91 3.42 1.48
CA GLY A 28 -9.14 3.48 0.23
C GLY A 28 -8.78 2.09 -0.27
N LEU A 29 -7.55 1.91 -0.75
CA LEU A 29 -7.10 0.64 -1.33
C LEU A 29 -7.21 -0.55 -0.37
N GLY A 30 -6.78 -0.39 0.89
CA GLY A 30 -6.84 -1.49 1.86
C GLY A 30 -8.27 -1.99 2.12
N ALA A 31 -9.23 -1.06 2.17
CA ALA A 31 -10.64 -1.38 2.29
C ALA A 31 -11.19 -2.12 1.05
N ALA A 32 -10.86 -1.63 -0.15
CA ALA A 32 -11.30 -2.24 -1.41
C ALA A 32 -10.72 -3.65 -1.59
N VAL A 33 -9.43 -3.85 -1.25
CA VAL A 33 -8.79 -5.18 -1.27
C VAL A 33 -9.44 -6.12 -0.25
N ALA A 34 -9.76 -5.64 0.96
CA ALA A 34 -10.43 -6.45 1.98
C ALA A 34 -11.80 -6.95 1.52
N GLU A 35 -12.62 -6.07 0.97
CA GLU A 35 -13.93 -6.42 0.41
C GLU A 35 -13.80 -7.40 -0.75
N ARG A 36 -12.85 -7.15 -1.67
CA ARG A 36 -12.63 -8.05 -2.82
C ARG A 36 -12.09 -9.43 -2.41
N TYR A 37 -11.23 -9.51 -1.40
CA TYR A 37 -10.72 -10.78 -0.84
C TYR A 37 -11.83 -11.54 -0.14
N ALA A 38 -12.70 -10.85 0.60
CA ALA A 38 -13.89 -11.44 1.20
C ALA A 38 -14.84 -12.02 0.13
N MET A 39 -15.10 -11.28 -0.96
CA MET A 39 -15.86 -11.80 -2.13
C MET A 39 -15.21 -13.05 -2.74
N ALA A 40 -13.87 -13.13 -2.74
CA ALA A 40 -13.12 -14.28 -3.23
C ALA A 40 -13.08 -15.47 -2.26
N GLY A 41 -13.69 -15.36 -1.06
CA GLY A 41 -13.77 -16.43 -0.07
C GLY A 41 -12.71 -16.40 1.04
N ALA A 42 -11.86 -15.38 1.10
CA ALA A 42 -10.86 -15.27 2.16
C ALA A 42 -11.47 -14.75 3.48
N HIS A 43 -10.95 -15.22 4.62
CA HIS A 43 -11.12 -14.53 5.89
C HIS A 43 -10.13 -13.37 5.96
N VAL A 44 -10.60 -12.15 6.25
CA VAL A 44 -9.76 -10.96 6.26
C VAL A 44 -9.49 -10.44 7.68
N ILE A 45 -8.22 -10.26 8.02
CA ILE A 45 -7.77 -9.61 9.26
C ILE A 45 -7.50 -8.15 8.92
N LEU A 46 -8.32 -7.24 9.45
CA LEU A 46 -8.33 -5.83 9.11
C LEU A 46 -7.52 -5.05 10.15
N LEU A 47 -6.33 -4.59 9.78
CA LEU A 47 -5.45 -3.83 10.66
C LEU A 47 -5.43 -2.35 10.27
N ALA A 48 -5.85 -1.48 11.18
CA ALA A 48 -5.75 -0.02 11.03
C ALA A 48 -5.89 0.67 12.39
N ARG A 49 -5.65 1.99 12.44
CA ARG A 49 -5.70 2.76 13.70
C ARG A 49 -7.10 3.00 14.24
N THR A 50 -8.06 3.23 13.36
CA THR A 50 -9.37 3.76 13.72
C THR A 50 -10.40 2.64 13.75
N VAL A 51 -10.97 2.37 14.93
CA VAL A 51 -12.01 1.34 15.12
C VAL A 51 -13.21 1.58 14.20
N GLY A 52 -13.79 2.78 14.19
CA GLY A 52 -14.96 3.07 13.33
C GLY A 52 -14.73 2.80 11.84
N GLY A 53 -13.55 3.16 11.30
CA GLY A 53 -13.22 2.84 9.91
C GLY A 53 -12.96 1.35 9.66
N LEU A 54 -12.60 0.57 10.68
CA LEU A 54 -12.52 -0.90 10.58
C LEU A 54 -13.92 -1.52 10.59
N GLU A 55 -14.83 -1.01 11.43
CA GLU A 55 -16.24 -1.43 11.49
C GLU A 55 -16.94 -1.14 10.15
N GLU A 56 -16.74 0.04 9.55
CA GLU A 56 -17.26 0.36 8.22
C GLU A 56 -16.76 -0.62 7.13
N THR A 57 -15.50 -1.07 7.22
CA THR A 57 -14.97 -2.09 6.30
C THR A 57 -15.53 -3.47 6.60
N ASP A 58 -15.72 -3.83 7.86
CA ASP A 58 -16.36 -5.08 8.28
C ASP A 58 -17.80 -5.19 7.76
N ASP A 59 -18.57 -4.10 7.82
CA ASP A 59 -19.92 -4.06 7.29
C ASP A 59 -19.95 -4.32 5.77
N ARG A 60 -19.00 -3.75 5.02
CA ARG A 60 -18.85 -4.05 3.57
C ARG A 60 -18.45 -5.52 3.34
N VAL A 61 -17.53 -6.06 4.14
CA VAL A 61 -17.12 -7.47 4.09
C VAL A 61 -18.30 -8.41 4.37
N LYS A 62 -19.15 -8.08 5.35
CA LYS A 62 -20.37 -8.84 5.66
C LYS A 62 -21.41 -8.75 4.55
N ALA A 63 -21.57 -7.56 3.95
CA ALA A 63 -22.52 -7.35 2.85
C ALA A 63 -22.22 -8.22 1.62
N VAL A 64 -20.95 -8.60 1.41
CA VAL A 64 -20.54 -9.53 0.35
C VAL A 64 -20.45 -10.99 0.80
N GLY A 65 -20.93 -11.32 2.00
CA GLY A 65 -20.96 -12.69 2.54
C GLY A 65 -19.62 -13.20 3.06
N GLY A 66 -18.66 -12.31 3.31
CA GLY A 66 -17.38 -12.65 3.92
C GLY A 66 -17.35 -12.46 5.44
N THR A 67 -16.17 -12.66 6.03
CA THR A 67 -15.96 -12.48 7.48
C THR A 67 -14.63 -11.76 7.74
N ALA A 68 -14.61 -10.95 8.79
CA ALA A 68 -13.42 -10.22 9.19
C ALA A 68 -13.06 -10.39 10.68
N THR A 69 -11.79 -10.14 10.98
CA THR A 69 -11.28 -9.91 12.34
C THR A 69 -10.67 -8.52 12.41
N LEU A 70 -11.14 -7.67 13.34
CA LEU A 70 -10.66 -6.30 13.47
C LEU A 70 -9.46 -6.22 14.42
N VAL A 71 -8.40 -5.55 13.99
CA VAL A 71 -7.17 -5.34 14.76
C VAL A 71 -6.89 -3.82 14.80
N PRO A 72 -7.48 -3.08 15.76
CA PRO A 72 -7.20 -1.67 15.93
C PRO A 72 -5.77 -1.47 16.45
N HIS A 73 -4.87 -1.01 15.57
CA HIS A 73 -3.44 -0.90 15.86
C HIS A 73 -2.79 0.27 15.13
N ASP A 74 -1.89 0.99 15.82
CA ASP A 74 -1.00 1.97 15.21
C ASP A 74 0.34 1.33 14.86
N LEU A 75 0.69 1.29 13.58
CA LEU A 75 1.96 0.75 13.11
C LEU A 75 3.20 1.53 13.60
N ALA A 76 3.05 2.70 14.24
CA ALA A 76 4.15 3.30 15.02
C ALA A 76 4.52 2.50 16.27
N ASP A 77 3.56 1.80 16.86
CA ASP A 77 3.72 1.05 18.10
C ASP A 77 4.30 -0.34 17.76
N LEU A 78 5.62 -0.35 17.52
CA LEU A 78 6.35 -1.53 17.08
C LEU A 78 6.44 -2.62 18.16
N ASP A 79 6.33 -2.24 19.44
CA ASP A 79 6.37 -3.17 20.57
C ASP A 79 5.08 -3.97 20.63
N LYS A 80 3.92 -3.31 20.52
CA LYS A 80 2.64 -4.03 20.47
C LYS A 80 2.49 -4.85 19.19
N LEU A 81 3.11 -4.42 18.08
CA LEU A 81 3.08 -5.14 16.81
C LEU A 81 3.78 -6.51 16.88
N ASP A 82 4.68 -6.72 17.84
CA ASP A 82 5.38 -8.00 18.02
C ASP A 82 4.49 -9.17 18.40
N SER A 83 3.44 -8.87 19.16
CA SER A 83 2.48 -9.89 19.57
C SER A 83 1.53 -10.31 18.45
N LEU A 84 1.47 -9.58 17.33
CA LEU A 84 0.50 -9.83 16.26
C LEU A 84 0.66 -11.23 15.64
N GLY A 85 1.89 -11.65 15.38
CA GLY A 85 2.15 -12.98 14.78
C GLY A 85 1.66 -14.11 15.67
N GLN A 86 1.92 -14.03 16.97
CA GLN A 86 1.44 -15.00 17.95
C GLN A 86 -0.09 -15.04 18.01
N GLN A 87 -0.75 -13.88 18.05
CA GLN A 87 -2.22 -13.81 18.09
C GLN A 87 -2.86 -14.43 16.83
N ILE A 88 -2.26 -14.21 15.66
CA ILE A 88 -2.72 -14.83 14.40
C ILE A 88 -2.51 -16.35 14.46
N TYR A 89 -1.36 -16.81 14.95
CA TYR A 89 -1.09 -18.24 15.10
C TYR A 89 -2.07 -18.93 16.03
N GLU A 90 -2.31 -18.37 17.22
CA GLU A 90 -3.22 -18.95 18.21
C GLU A 90 -4.65 -19.09 17.68
N ARG A 91 -5.10 -18.12 16.86
CA ARG A 91 -6.46 -18.10 16.34
C ARG A 91 -6.65 -18.89 15.04
N PHE A 92 -5.65 -18.86 14.14
CA PHE A 92 -5.80 -19.36 12.77
C PHE A 92 -4.76 -20.43 12.38
N GLY A 93 -3.70 -20.63 13.18
CA GLY A 93 -2.63 -21.59 12.95
C GLY A 93 -1.67 -21.25 11.80
N ARG A 94 -2.04 -20.34 10.91
CA ARG A 94 -1.23 -19.90 9.74
C ARG A 94 -1.65 -18.51 9.27
N LEU A 95 -0.90 -17.99 8.31
CA LEU A 95 -1.29 -16.84 7.49
C LEU A 95 -1.06 -17.20 6.02
N ASP A 96 -2.04 -16.93 5.15
CA ASP A 96 -1.90 -17.26 3.73
C ASP A 96 -1.49 -16.03 2.91
N ILE A 97 -1.99 -14.85 3.28
CA ILE A 97 -1.76 -13.60 2.53
C ILE A 97 -1.41 -12.46 3.49
N LEU A 98 -0.35 -11.71 3.20
CA LEU A 98 0.03 -10.46 3.86
C LEU A 98 -0.07 -9.30 2.86
N VAL A 99 -0.86 -8.27 3.17
CA VAL A 99 -0.93 -7.03 2.38
C VAL A 99 -0.37 -5.85 3.19
N GLY A 100 0.86 -5.46 2.86
CA GLY A 100 1.56 -4.28 3.38
C GLY A 100 1.15 -3.01 2.64
N ASN A 101 -0.10 -2.57 2.85
CA ASN A 101 -0.68 -1.38 2.20
C ASN A 101 -0.56 -0.10 3.04
N ALA A 102 -0.50 -0.21 4.37
CA ALA A 102 -0.44 0.97 5.22
C ALA A 102 0.75 1.88 4.89
N GLY A 103 0.50 3.19 4.88
CA GLY A 103 1.53 4.19 4.64
C GLY A 103 1.13 5.57 5.13
N LEU A 104 2.14 6.38 5.41
CA LEU A 104 2.04 7.77 5.83
C LEU A 104 2.78 8.65 4.82
N LEU A 105 2.10 9.68 4.30
CA LEU A 105 2.69 10.65 3.37
C LEU A 105 3.70 11.56 4.06
N GLY A 106 3.43 11.96 5.31
CA GLY A 106 4.18 13.02 5.97
C GLY A 106 3.89 14.39 5.36
N ASN A 107 4.81 15.33 5.55
CA ASN A 107 4.70 16.68 5.00
C ASN A 107 5.39 16.74 3.63
N ILE A 108 4.77 17.42 2.67
CA ILE A 108 5.40 17.81 1.41
C ILE A 108 6.10 19.15 1.64
N SER A 109 7.43 19.13 1.73
CA SER A 109 8.24 20.30 2.05
C SER A 109 9.67 20.12 1.53
N PRO A 110 10.47 21.21 1.39
CA PRO A 110 11.89 21.09 1.09
C PRO A 110 12.58 20.12 2.08
N MET A 111 13.56 19.36 1.59
CA MET A 111 14.26 18.35 2.40
C MET A 111 14.84 18.95 3.69
N SER A 112 15.47 20.12 3.58
CA SER A 112 16.05 20.85 4.72
C SER A 112 15.03 21.38 5.73
N GLN A 113 13.74 21.35 5.42
CA GLN A 113 12.65 21.80 6.29
C GLN A 113 11.82 20.65 6.86
N GLN A 114 12.13 19.40 6.51
CA GLN A 114 11.47 18.23 7.10
C GLN A 114 11.81 18.18 8.60
N LYS A 115 10.79 18.19 9.46
CA LYS A 115 10.99 18.10 10.90
C LYS A 115 11.41 16.67 11.26
N PRO A 116 12.43 16.46 12.12
CA PRO A 116 12.89 15.13 12.52
C PRO A 116 11.76 14.22 13.00
N ARG A 117 10.87 14.74 13.85
CA ARG A 117 9.70 13.98 14.35
C ARG A 117 8.79 13.45 13.23
N ASP A 118 8.51 14.26 12.21
CA ASP A 118 7.63 13.86 11.11
C ASP A 118 8.34 12.87 10.19
N TRP A 119 9.64 13.08 9.95
CA TRP A 119 10.51 12.16 9.23
C TRP A 119 10.54 10.78 9.89
N ASP A 120 10.87 10.73 11.19
CA ASP A 120 10.97 9.49 11.97
C ASP A 120 9.65 8.74 11.98
N ARG A 121 8.52 9.48 12.08
CA ARG A 121 7.19 8.88 12.03
C ARG A 121 6.91 8.23 10.68
N VAL A 122 7.26 8.89 9.56
CA VAL A 122 7.12 8.32 8.20
C VAL A 122 7.98 7.08 8.05
N MET A 123 9.25 7.14 8.45
CA MET A 123 10.17 6.00 8.36
C MET A 123 9.69 4.83 9.23
N THR A 124 9.19 5.11 10.44
CA THR A 124 8.65 4.08 11.33
C THR A 124 7.47 3.34 10.69
N VAL A 125 6.48 4.06 10.14
CA VAL A 125 5.29 3.42 9.51
C VAL A 125 5.66 2.71 8.23
N ASN A 126 6.36 3.41 7.34
CA ASN A 126 6.50 2.95 5.96
C ASN A 126 7.62 1.92 5.84
N VAL A 127 8.59 1.91 6.74
CA VAL A 127 9.77 1.02 6.69
C VAL A 127 9.80 0.08 7.89
N SER A 128 10.02 0.60 9.10
CA SER A 128 10.26 -0.24 10.29
C SER A 128 9.10 -1.18 10.60
N ALA A 129 7.85 -0.69 10.48
CA ALA A 129 6.68 -1.51 10.70
C ALA A 129 6.52 -2.61 9.65
N ASN A 130 6.87 -2.35 8.38
CA ASN A 130 6.84 -3.38 7.32
C ASN A 130 7.91 -4.46 7.55
N GLN A 131 9.11 -4.08 8.00
CA GLN A 131 10.12 -5.04 8.43
C GLN A 131 9.61 -5.91 9.59
N ARG A 132 8.95 -5.28 10.58
CA ARG A 132 8.36 -5.96 11.74
C ARG A 132 7.25 -6.93 11.32
N LEU A 133 6.39 -6.51 10.40
CA LEU A 133 5.35 -7.36 9.82
C LEU A 133 5.95 -8.57 9.12
N ILE A 134 7.00 -8.38 8.29
CA ILE A 134 7.71 -9.49 7.65
C ILE A 134 8.22 -10.47 8.72
N ARG A 135 8.96 -9.97 9.73
CA ARG A 135 9.51 -10.79 10.82
C ARG A 135 8.45 -11.63 11.52
N ASN A 136 7.29 -11.05 11.82
CA ASN A 136 6.24 -11.70 12.59
C ASN A 136 5.33 -12.60 11.72
N CYS A 137 5.18 -12.30 10.42
CA CYS A 137 4.28 -13.02 9.53
C CYS A 137 4.99 -14.10 8.71
N GLU A 138 6.29 -14.00 8.45
CA GLU A 138 7.01 -15.01 7.66
C GLU A 138 6.89 -16.44 8.23
N PRO A 139 7.04 -16.67 9.55
CA PRO A 139 6.84 -18.02 10.11
C PRO A 139 5.45 -18.58 9.82
N LEU A 140 4.42 -17.72 9.82
CA LEU A 140 3.03 -18.11 9.52
C LEU A 140 2.79 -18.34 8.04
N LEU A 141 3.41 -17.53 7.18
CA LEU A 141 3.38 -17.69 5.73
C LEU A 141 4.07 -18.99 5.30
N LYS A 142 5.10 -19.45 6.04
CA LYS A 142 5.74 -20.76 5.84
C LYS A 142 4.81 -21.93 6.15
N LEU A 143 3.81 -21.74 7.01
CA LEU A 143 2.79 -22.75 7.34
C LEU A 143 1.66 -22.81 6.30
N SER A 144 1.53 -21.78 5.45
CA SER A 144 0.63 -21.84 4.30
C SER A 144 1.16 -22.80 3.22
N THR A 145 0.23 -23.44 2.50
CA THR A 145 0.58 -24.21 1.30
C THR A 145 1.08 -23.33 0.16
N ALA A 146 0.74 -22.04 0.16
CA ALA A 146 1.16 -21.06 -0.84
C ALA A 146 1.10 -19.63 -0.27
N GLY A 147 2.07 -19.26 0.58
CA GLY A 147 2.14 -17.94 1.20
C GLY A 147 2.32 -16.82 0.18
N ARG A 148 1.56 -15.72 0.31
CA ARG A 148 1.65 -14.54 -0.56
C ARG A 148 1.86 -13.28 0.27
N ALA A 149 2.81 -12.46 -0.14
CA ALA A 149 3.02 -11.15 0.46
C ALA A 149 3.03 -10.09 -0.63
N ILE A 150 2.22 -9.05 -0.44
CA ILE A 150 1.98 -8.00 -1.43
C ILE A 150 2.17 -6.66 -0.72
N PHE A 151 3.16 -5.88 -1.15
CA PHE A 151 3.45 -4.57 -0.58
C PHE A 151 3.13 -3.46 -1.57
N VAL A 152 2.69 -2.31 -1.05
CA VAL A 152 2.29 -1.17 -1.88
C VAL A 152 3.36 -0.06 -1.81
N PRO A 153 4.32 -0.02 -2.75
CA PRO A 153 5.28 1.07 -2.88
C PRO A 153 4.59 2.33 -3.46
N SER A 154 5.35 3.18 -4.14
CA SER A 154 4.80 4.32 -4.89
C SER A 154 5.72 4.66 -6.04
N ARG A 155 5.19 5.20 -7.14
CA ARG A 155 6.00 5.82 -8.20
C ARG A 155 6.98 6.87 -7.67
N ALA A 156 6.70 7.50 -6.53
CA ALA A 156 7.63 8.43 -5.88
C ALA A 156 8.99 7.80 -5.51
N ALA A 157 9.08 6.47 -5.41
CA ALA A 157 10.34 5.75 -5.19
C ALA A 157 11.27 5.73 -6.42
N ARG A 158 10.69 5.89 -7.63
CA ARG A 158 11.41 5.74 -8.92
C ARG A 158 11.38 7.00 -9.76
N ARG A 159 10.34 7.83 -9.62
CA ARG A 159 10.19 9.16 -10.22
C ARG A 159 10.39 10.20 -9.13
N ILE A 160 11.66 10.43 -8.76
CA ILE A 160 12.04 11.35 -7.69
C ILE A 160 11.64 12.78 -8.07
N ARG A 161 10.97 13.47 -7.15
CA ARG A 161 10.51 14.85 -7.30
C ARG A 161 10.90 15.66 -6.06
N GLY A 162 11.18 16.94 -6.26
CA GLY A 162 11.38 17.88 -5.15
C GLY A 162 10.19 17.87 -4.19
N TYR A 163 10.46 18.10 -2.91
CA TYR A 163 9.48 18.19 -1.82
C TYR A 163 8.87 16.86 -1.32
N TRP A 164 9.14 15.72 -1.96
CA TRP A 164 8.60 14.41 -1.57
C TRP A 164 9.45 13.66 -0.51
N GLY A 165 10.43 14.34 0.11
CA GLY A 165 11.47 13.83 1.02
C GLY A 165 11.23 12.47 1.67
N ALA A 166 10.77 12.45 2.92
CA ALA A 166 10.60 11.22 3.71
C ALA A 166 9.75 10.16 2.99
N TYR A 167 8.71 10.57 2.27
CA TYR A 167 7.83 9.64 1.57
C TYR A 167 8.55 8.88 0.47
N ALA A 168 9.19 9.60 -0.46
CA ALA A 168 9.93 9.00 -1.57
C ALA A 168 11.05 8.09 -1.05
N THR A 169 11.83 8.56 -0.06
CA THR A 169 12.86 7.76 0.60
C THR A 169 12.29 6.48 1.22
N SER A 170 11.19 6.59 1.97
CA SER A 170 10.59 5.42 2.63
C SER A 170 10.03 4.40 1.64
N LYS A 171 9.48 4.85 0.51
CA LYS A 171 8.94 3.95 -0.53
C LYS A 171 10.05 3.27 -1.33
N ALA A 172 11.18 3.95 -1.56
CA ALA A 172 12.38 3.31 -2.11
C ALA A 172 12.96 2.26 -1.15
N ALA A 173 13.02 2.58 0.16
CA ALA A 173 13.45 1.62 1.18
C ALA A 173 12.53 0.39 1.24
N LEU A 174 11.22 0.58 1.10
CA LEU A 174 10.25 -0.53 1.01
C LEU A 174 10.49 -1.41 -0.23
N GLU A 175 10.71 -0.82 -1.41
CA GLU A 175 11.02 -1.57 -2.63
C GLU A 175 12.29 -2.42 -2.46
N ALA A 176 13.35 -1.85 -1.90
CA ALA A 176 14.60 -2.57 -1.64
C ALA A 176 14.39 -3.71 -0.64
N MET A 177 13.75 -3.42 0.51
CA MET A 177 13.48 -4.39 1.56
C MET A 177 12.71 -5.62 1.06
N VAL A 178 11.63 -5.42 0.31
CA VAL A 178 10.80 -6.53 -0.19
C VAL A 178 11.54 -7.34 -1.23
N LYS A 179 12.33 -6.71 -2.10
CA LYS A 179 13.15 -7.42 -3.10
C LYS A 179 14.25 -8.24 -2.46
N THR A 180 14.93 -7.70 -1.45
CA THR A 180 15.92 -8.44 -0.65
C THR A 180 15.27 -9.65 0.01
N TRP A 181 14.14 -9.45 0.70
CA TRP A 181 13.41 -10.54 1.34
C TRP A 181 12.93 -11.59 0.34
N ALA A 182 12.47 -11.18 -0.85
CA ALA A 182 12.08 -12.10 -1.91
C ALA A 182 13.23 -13.02 -2.34
N MET A 183 14.46 -12.49 -2.46
CA MET A 183 15.65 -13.30 -2.76
C MET A 183 15.98 -14.26 -1.62
N GLU A 184 15.88 -13.82 -0.36
CA GLU A 184 16.14 -14.66 0.82
C GLU A 184 15.18 -15.86 0.91
N ILE A 185 13.93 -15.68 0.48
CA ILE A 185 12.88 -16.71 0.54
C ILE A 185 12.66 -17.46 -0.78
N GLU A 186 13.52 -17.31 -1.78
CA GLU A 186 13.36 -17.88 -3.13
C GLU A 186 13.12 -19.40 -3.10
N ASN A 187 13.82 -20.12 -2.23
CA ASN A 187 13.69 -21.57 -2.05
C ASN A 187 12.48 -22.00 -1.18
N SER A 188 11.64 -21.05 -0.76
CA SER A 188 10.42 -21.33 -0.01
C SER A 188 9.18 -21.34 -0.92
N ARG A 189 8.00 -21.63 -0.34
CA ARG A 189 6.70 -21.50 -1.00
C ARG A 189 6.11 -20.08 -0.96
N ILE A 190 6.79 -19.16 -0.29
CA ILE A 190 6.34 -17.76 -0.17
C ILE A 190 6.71 -17.02 -1.45
N ARG A 191 5.80 -16.17 -1.91
CA ARG A 191 6.07 -15.20 -2.99
C ARG A 191 5.78 -13.80 -2.48
N ALA A 192 6.79 -12.93 -2.55
CA ALA A 192 6.73 -11.56 -2.08
C ALA A 192 6.87 -10.60 -3.27
N ASN A 193 5.81 -9.84 -3.57
CA ASN A 193 5.78 -8.92 -4.71
C ASN A 193 5.27 -7.55 -4.29
N LEU A 194 5.41 -6.59 -5.21
CA LEU A 194 5.03 -5.20 -5.01
C LEU A 194 3.97 -4.78 -6.02
N VAL A 195 3.06 -3.91 -5.61
CA VAL A 195 2.04 -3.31 -6.49
C VAL A 195 2.19 -1.79 -6.50
N ASP A 196 2.54 -1.23 -7.65
CA ASP A 196 2.40 0.20 -7.89
C ASP A 196 0.94 0.50 -8.27
N PRO A 197 0.15 1.14 -7.37
CA PRO A 197 -1.28 1.32 -7.58
C PRO A 197 -1.60 2.47 -8.55
N GLY A 198 -0.59 3.23 -8.99
CA GLY A 198 -0.82 4.44 -9.76
C GLY A 198 -1.50 5.55 -8.95
N ALA A 199 -2.22 6.45 -9.64
CA ALA A 199 -2.92 7.57 -9.02
C ALA A 199 -4.33 7.14 -8.62
N LEU A 200 -4.48 6.72 -7.36
CA LEU A 200 -5.78 6.32 -6.82
C LEU A 200 -6.54 7.48 -6.20
N ARG A 201 -7.87 7.44 -6.37
CA ARG A 201 -8.82 8.36 -5.74
C ARG A 201 -8.91 8.12 -4.24
N THR A 202 -7.98 8.71 -3.50
CA THR A 202 -7.84 8.54 -2.05
C THR A 202 -7.59 9.86 -1.34
N ARG A 203 -7.91 9.93 -0.05
CA ARG A 203 -7.59 11.10 0.80
C ARG A 203 -6.09 11.44 0.79
N MET A 204 -5.22 10.43 0.70
CA MET A 204 -3.77 10.63 0.64
C MET A 204 -3.39 11.37 -0.66
N ARG A 205 -3.96 10.98 -1.80
CA ARG A 205 -3.74 11.66 -3.08
C ARG A 205 -4.25 13.10 -3.04
N ALA A 206 -5.45 13.33 -2.49
CA ALA A 206 -6.02 14.66 -2.35
C ALA A 206 -5.15 15.59 -1.46
N THR A 207 -4.46 15.04 -0.46
CA THR A 207 -3.49 15.80 0.36
C THR A 207 -2.20 16.09 -0.42
N ALA A 208 -1.75 15.14 -1.25
CA ALA A 208 -0.53 15.29 -2.03
C ALA A 208 -0.67 16.25 -3.22
N TYR A 209 -1.86 16.33 -3.82
CA TYR A 209 -2.17 17.20 -4.95
C TYR A 209 -3.50 17.93 -4.72
N PRO A 210 -3.51 18.99 -3.87
CA PRO A 210 -4.70 19.79 -3.62
C PRO A 210 -5.02 20.64 -4.85
N GLY A 211 -5.77 20.08 -5.80
CA GLY A 211 -6.08 20.74 -7.09
C GLY A 211 -6.17 19.78 -8.27
N GLU A 212 -5.77 18.52 -8.12
CA GLU A 212 -5.96 17.51 -9.15
C GLU A 212 -7.44 17.15 -9.29
N GLU A 213 -7.96 17.17 -10.51
CA GLU A 213 -9.34 16.76 -10.80
C GLU A 213 -9.55 15.28 -10.44
N LYS A 214 -10.61 15.01 -9.69
CA LYS A 214 -10.90 13.68 -9.14
C LYS A 214 -11.29 12.66 -10.21
N ASP A 215 -11.79 13.11 -11.36
CA ASP A 215 -12.30 12.25 -12.43
C ASP A 215 -11.18 11.61 -13.26
N LEU A 216 -9.95 12.11 -13.12
CA LEU A 216 -8.75 11.52 -13.72
C LEU A 216 -8.11 10.42 -12.84
N GLN A 217 -8.67 10.17 -11.65
CA GLN A 217 -8.11 9.24 -10.67
C GLN A 217 -8.82 7.88 -10.71
N THR A 218 -8.05 6.80 -10.67
CA THR A 218 -8.61 5.44 -10.65
C THR A 218 -9.26 5.16 -9.29
N PRO A 219 -10.51 4.67 -9.25
CA PRO A 219 -11.13 4.26 -7.99
C PRO A 219 -10.37 3.04 -7.41
N PRO A 220 -10.15 2.96 -6.09
CA PRO A 220 -9.37 1.86 -5.49
C PRO A 220 -9.89 0.45 -5.84
N GLU A 221 -11.20 0.30 -6.04
CA GLU A 221 -11.87 -0.94 -6.39
C GLU A 221 -11.42 -1.47 -7.75
N ALA A 222 -11.09 -0.58 -8.69
CA ALA A 222 -10.66 -0.97 -10.04
C ALA A 222 -9.31 -1.68 -10.08
N ILE A 223 -8.51 -1.61 -9.01
CA ILE A 223 -7.23 -2.32 -8.92
C ILE A 223 -7.27 -3.49 -7.93
N ALA A 224 -8.39 -3.73 -7.24
CA ALA A 224 -8.50 -4.77 -6.23
C ALA A 224 -8.41 -6.19 -6.84
N GLU A 225 -8.81 -6.36 -8.10
CA GLU A 225 -8.69 -7.65 -8.82
C GLU A 225 -7.23 -8.09 -8.96
N LEU A 226 -6.31 -7.17 -9.26
CA LEU A 226 -4.88 -7.46 -9.35
C LEU A 226 -4.35 -8.05 -8.03
N PHE A 227 -4.89 -7.63 -6.88
CA PHE A 227 -4.51 -8.21 -5.60
C PHE A 227 -5.01 -9.65 -5.45
N VAL A 228 -6.12 -10.03 -6.07
CA VAL A 228 -6.61 -11.42 -6.08
C VAL A 228 -5.67 -12.27 -6.93
N ASP A 229 -5.34 -11.82 -8.14
CA ASP A 229 -4.41 -12.51 -9.05
C ASP A 229 -3.07 -12.79 -8.37
N LEU A 230 -2.52 -11.80 -7.68
CA LEU A 230 -1.26 -11.92 -6.93
C LEU A 230 -1.39 -12.75 -5.65
N ALA A 231 -2.60 -12.97 -5.16
CA ALA A 231 -2.87 -13.82 -4.01
C ALA A 231 -3.12 -15.28 -4.39
N LEU A 232 -3.18 -15.64 -5.68
CA LEU A 232 -3.45 -17.00 -6.10
C LEU A 232 -2.29 -17.97 -5.80
N PRO A 233 -2.58 -19.23 -5.41
CA PRO A 233 -1.56 -20.26 -5.17
C PRO A 233 -0.68 -20.59 -6.39
N GLY A 234 -1.16 -20.29 -7.60
CA GLY A 234 -0.41 -20.53 -8.84
C GLY A 234 0.66 -19.47 -9.16
N LEU A 235 0.65 -18.31 -8.49
CA LEU A 235 1.63 -17.26 -8.75
C LEU A 235 3.07 -17.75 -8.49
N THR A 236 3.93 -17.62 -9.50
CA THR A 236 5.35 -17.98 -9.41
C THR A 236 6.28 -16.78 -9.27
N ALA A 237 5.84 -15.60 -9.74
CA ALA A 237 6.59 -14.34 -9.66
C ALA A 237 7.02 -14.03 -8.22
N ASN A 238 8.24 -13.54 -8.07
CA ASN A 238 8.84 -13.21 -6.77
C ASN A 238 9.78 -12.01 -6.91
N GLY A 239 9.66 -11.02 -6.03
CA GLY A 239 10.46 -9.79 -6.07
C GLY A 239 10.08 -8.82 -7.18
N GLU A 240 8.94 -9.03 -7.86
CA GLU A 240 8.50 -8.22 -8.99
C GLU A 240 7.66 -7.01 -8.56
N ILE A 241 7.61 -6.00 -9.43
CA ILE A 241 6.73 -4.84 -9.28
C ILE A 241 5.66 -4.88 -10.38
N PHE A 242 4.42 -5.13 -9.98
CA PHE A 242 3.24 -5.06 -10.84
C PHE A 242 2.71 -3.64 -10.87
N VAL A 243 2.48 -3.10 -12.07
CA VAL A 243 1.91 -1.76 -12.25
C VAL A 243 0.44 -1.92 -12.57
N ALA A 244 -0.43 -1.34 -11.74
CA ALA A 244 -1.85 -1.31 -12.04
C ALA A 244 -2.10 -0.53 -13.35
N GLN A 245 -2.87 -1.10 -14.26
CA GLN A 245 -3.30 -0.41 -15.47
C GLN A 245 -4.35 0.65 -15.08
N THR A 246 -3.89 1.88 -14.86
CA THR A 246 -4.75 3.03 -14.55
C THR A 246 -4.96 3.90 -15.79
N ALA A 247 -6.00 4.73 -15.79
CA ALA A 247 -6.22 5.73 -16.84
C ALA A 247 -4.96 6.59 -17.10
N PRO A 248 -4.77 7.13 -18.34
CA PRO A 248 -3.65 8.00 -18.67
C PRO A 248 -3.61 9.19 -17.70
N GLN A 249 -2.47 9.40 -17.06
CA GLN A 249 -2.28 10.53 -16.15
C GLN A 249 -1.84 11.75 -16.96
N ALA A 250 -2.48 12.90 -16.73
CA ALA A 250 -1.94 14.17 -17.19
C ALA A 250 -0.54 14.41 -16.58
N PRO A 251 0.39 15.04 -17.31
CA PRO A 251 1.67 15.43 -16.72
C PRO A 251 1.40 16.32 -15.52
N ALA A 252 2.00 15.98 -14.38
CA ALA A 252 1.91 16.81 -13.18
C ALA A 252 2.68 18.11 -13.43
N HIS A 253 1.99 19.16 -13.86
CA HIS A 253 2.53 20.51 -13.87
C HIS A 253 2.74 20.94 -12.42
N GLY A 254 3.99 20.95 -11.97
CA GLY A 254 4.39 21.84 -10.88
C GLY A 254 4.37 23.28 -11.39
N PRO A 255 4.24 24.28 -10.51
CA PRO A 255 4.40 25.66 -10.95
C PRO A 255 5.84 25.83 -11.43
N ASP A 256 6.02 25.98 -12.75
CA ASP A 256 7.25 26.48 -13.34
C ASP A 256 7.41 27.94 -12.90
N HIS A 257 7.98 28.14 -11.71
CA HIS A 257 8.56 29.42 -11.32
C HIS A 257 10.01 29.47 -11.79
N HIS A 258 10.18 29.48 -13.11
CA HIS A 258 11.37 30.02 -13.76
C HIS A 258 10.93 31.08 -14.75
N ASP A 259 10.44 32.19 -14.20
CA ASP A 259 10.45 33.46 -14.91
C ASP A 259 10.99 34.53 -13.95
N HIS A 260 12.32 34.60 -13.88
CA HIS A 260 13.00 35.82 -13.49
C HIS A 260 13.64 36.39 -14.74
N ASP A 261 12.78 37.09 -15.46
CA ASP A 261 13.06 38.16 -16.38
C ASP A 261 14.02 39.17 -15.71
N HIS A 262 15.32 39.04 -15.97
CA HIS A 262 16.29 40.09 -15.72
C HIS A 262 16.56 40.83 -17.02
N HIS A 263 15.65 41.77 -17.30
CA HIS A 263 15.87 42.82 -18.26
C HIS A 263 16.85 43.87 -17.70
N ARG A 264 17.96 44.01 -18.44
CA ARG A 264 18.77 45.21 -18.68
C ARG A 264 19.57 45.81 -17.51
N HIS A 265 20.89 45.92 -17.72
CA HIS A 265 21.46 47.24 -18.01
C HIS A 265 22.73 47.12 -18.87
N ASP A 266 22.63 47.79 -20.01
CA ASP A 266 23.67 48.07 -20.99
C ASP A 266 24.49 49.27 -20.51
N HIS A 267 25.80 49.11 -20.33
CA HIS A 267 26.80 50.18 -20.28
C HIS A 267 28.19 49.59 -20.61
N GLY A 268 28.67 49.82 -21.83
CA GLY A 268 30.12 49.87 -22.10
C GLY A 268 30.67 51.30 -21.91
N PRO A 269 31.93 51.59 -22.28
CA PRO A 269 33.16 50.80 -22.20
C PRO A 269 34.28 51.56 -21.43
N GLY A 270 35.36 50.89 -21.00
CA GLY A 270 36.60 51.63 -20.63
C GLY A 270 37.65 50.90 -19.78
N CYS A 271 38.92 51.00 -20.23
CA CYS A 271 40.20 50.59 -19.61
C CYS A 271 40.40 49.07 -19.42
N GLY A 272 41.41 48.41 -20.00
CA GLY A 272 42.76 48.83 -20.34
C GLY A 272 43.74 48.31 -19.30
N CYS A 273 44.30 47.11 -19.54
CA CYS A 273 45.55 46.60 -18.97
C CYS A 273 45.98 45.32 -19.71
N HIS A 274 47.19 45.34 -20.26
CA HIS A 274 47.92 44.38 -21.13
C HIS A 274 47.74 44.56 -22.63
#